data_AF-A0A520A0U7-F1
#
_entry.id   AF-A0A520A0U7-F1
#
_cell.length_a   1.000
_cell.length_b   1.000
_cell.length_c   1.000
_cell.angle_alpha   90.00
_cell.angle_beta   90.00
_cell.angle_gamma   90.00
#
_symmetry.space_group_name_H-M   'P 1'
#
loop_
_entity.id
_entity.type
_entity.pdbx_description
1 polymer ?
#
loop_
_entity_poly.entity_id
_entity_poly.type
_entity_poly.pdbx_seq_one_letter_code
_entity_poly.pdbx_strand_id
1 'polypeptide(L)'
;MNQSFIQVDFVWAGLIFEYVAPSNCLAFVQNNTGEAAKLIVTIQLNTGVASVSKTGIESVKSIASIFHVVNQEYLTATALRYGFEEVGVEENYLPNGKFLLTYTFLKSSAVSRE
;
A
#
# COMPACT_ATOMS: atom_id res chain seq x y z
N MET A 1 -17.38 8.63 7.63
CA MET A 1 -16.08 7.92 7.72
C MET A 1 -15.46 8.22 9.07
N ASN A 2 -14.78 7.26 9.70
CA ASN A 2 -14.18 7.44 11.03
C ASN A 2 -12.86 8.22 10.91
N GLN A 3 -12.86 9.47 11.35
CA GLN A 3 -11.65 10.25 11.61
C GLN A 3 -11.20 10.00 13.04
N SER A 4 -9.94 9.62 13.23
CA SER A 4 -9.33 9.55 14.55
C SER A 4 -9.03 10.96 15.07
N PHE A 5 -9.23 11.17 16.37
CA PHE A 5 -8.76 12.36 17.07
C PHE A 5 -7.22 12.46 17.07
N ILE A 6 -6.53 11.32 16.98
CA ILE A 6 -5.08 11.23 16.88
C ILE A 6 -4.72 10.97 15.42
N GLN A 7 -3.94 11.86 14.83
CA GLN A 7 -3.36 11.68 13.50
C GLN A 7 -1.94 11.13 13.61
N VAL A 8 -1.55 10.26 12.69
CA VAL A 8 -0.19 9.71 12.62
C VAL A 8 0.63 10.42 11.56
N ASP A 9 1.93 10.57 11.83
CA ASP A 9 2.89 11.15 10.87
C ASP A 9 3.55 10.08 9.99
N PHE A 10 3.34 8.80 10.30
CA PHE A 10 3.93 7.68 9.57
C PHE A 10 2.96 6.52 9.44
N VAL A 11 2.82 6.01 8.21
CA VAL A 11 2.11 4.77 7.92
C VAL A 11 3.00 3.89 7.05
N TRP A 12 3.11 2.62 7.41
CA TRP A 12 3.72 1.62 6.55
C TRP A 12 2.72 0.50 6.28
N ALA A 13 2.29 0.40 5.01
CA ALA A 13 1.39 -0.60 4.49
C ALA A 13 2.19 -1.64 3.69
N GLY A 14 2.66 -2.69 4.37
CA GLY A 14 3.39 -3.79 3.73
C GLY A 14 2.46 -4.93 3.31
N LEU A 15 2.46 -5.27 2.02
CA LEU A 15 1.81 -6.45 1.44
C LEU A 15 0.31 -6.58 1.75
N ILE A 16 -0.37 -5.44 1.91
CA ILE A 16 -1.80 -5.39 2.24
C ILE A 16 -2.67 -5.06 1.03
N PHE A 17 -2.14 -4.29 0.07
CA PHE A 17 -2.90 -3.80 -1.08
C PHE A 17 -3.31 -4.92 -2.04
N GLU A 18 -2.66 -6.07 -1.97
CA GLU A 18 -3.01 -7.29 -2.70
C GLU A 18 -4.29 -7.95 -2.15
N TYR A 19 -4.80 -7.49 -1.01
CA TYR A 19 -5.98 -8.08 -0.35
C TYR A 19 -7.09 -7.06 -0.08
N VAL A 20 -6.85 -5.77 -0.36
CA VAL A 20 -7.81 -4.69 -0.09
C VAL A 20 -7.97 -3.78 -1.29
N ALA A 21 -9.12 -3.09 -1.39
CA ALA A 21 -9.30 -2.06 -2.39
C ALA A 21 -8.41 -0.83 -2.07
N PRO A 22 -7.48 -0.42 -2.98
CA PRO A 22 -6.56 0.68 -2.70
C PRO A 22 -7.25 1.99 -2.35
N SER A 23 -8.38 2.28 -3.00
CA SER A 23 -9.17 3.49 -2.74
C SER A 23 -9.65 3.59 -1.30
N ASN A 24 -10.17 2.50 -0.72
CA ASN A 24 -10.69 2.49 0.64
C ASN A 24 -9.55 2.62 1.67
N CYS A 25 -8.43 1.95 1.42
CA CYS A 25 -7.26 2.01 2.28
C CYS A 25 -6.64 3.41 2.29
N LEU A 26 -6.44 4.01 1.12
CA LEU A 26 -5.85 5.34 0.99
C LEU A 26 -6.78 6.45 1.52
N ALA A 27 -8.10 6.32 1.37
CA ALA A 27 -9.06 7.20 2.02
C ALA A 27 -8.96 7.11 3.56
N PHE A 28 -8.81 5.90 4.11
CA PHE A 28 -8.60 5.73 5.56
C PHE A 28 -7.30 6.38 6.01
N VAL A 29 -6.19 6.14 5.30
CA VAL A 29 -4.88 6.72 5.63
C VAL A 29 -4.93 8.25 5.55
N GLN A 30 -5.50 8.82 4.48
CA GLN A 30 -5.67 10.27 4.31
C GLN A 30 -6.42 10.93 5.47
N ASN A 31 -7.47 10.28 5.97
CA ASN A 31 -8.28 10.77 7.09
C ASN A 31 -7.61 10.65 8.46
N ASN A 32 -6.58 9.82 8.60
CA ASN A 32 -5.94 9.51 9.88
C ASN A 32 -4.47 9.94 9.94
N THR A 33 -4.02 10.77 8.98
CA THR A 33 -2.64 11.26 8.89
C THR A 33 -2.55 12.78 8.98
N GLY A 34 -1.48 13.28 9.60
CA GLY A 34 -1.17 14.70 9.67
C GLY A 34 -0.76 15.29 8.31
N GLU A 35 -0.59 16.61 8.22
CA GLU A 35 -0.30 17.31 6.96
C GLU A 35 1.08 16.97 6.36
N ALA A 36 2.04 16.59 7.19
CA ALA A 36 3.40 16.22 6.77
C ALA A 36 3.67 14.71 6.86
N ALA A 37 2.61 13.89 6.79
CA ALA A 37 2.74 12.45 7.01
C ALA A 37 3.47 11.74 5.85
N LYS A 38 4.22 10.70 6.21
CA LYS A 38 4.89 9.80 5.28
C LYS A 38 4.12 8.49 5.17
N LEU A 39 3.92 8.04 3.94
CA LEU A 39 3.31 6.75 3.64
C LEU A 39 4.32 5.88 2.90
N ILE A 40 4.61 4.70 3.44
CA ILE A 40 5.37 3.65 2.77
C ILE A 40 4.41 2.55 2.34
N VAL A 41 4.46 2.16 1.07
CA VAL A 41 3.66 1.05 0.56
C VAL A 41 4.59 0.02 -0.06
N THR A 42 4.56 -1.22 0.44
CA THR A 42 5.28 -2.33 -0.18
C THR A 42 4.28 -3.28 -0.82
N ILE A 43 4.46 -3.59 -2.09
CA ILE A 43 3.66 -4.58 -2.83
C ILE A 43 4.56 -5.68 -3.42
N GLN A 44 3.99 -6.86 -3.61
CA GLN A 44 4.61 -7.93 -4.37
C GLN A 44 4.22 -7.82 -5.85
N LEU A 45 5.23 -7.72 -6.73
CA LEU A 45 5.01 -7.84 -8.16
C LEU A 45 4.77 -9.31 -8.53
N ASN A 46 3.83 -9.56 -9.44
CA ASN A 46 3.62 -10.88 -9.99
C ASN A 46 4.74 -11.23 -10.99
N THR A 47 5.66 -12.10 -10.58
CA THR A 47 6.74 -12.65 -11.43
C THR A 47 6.45 -14.07 -11.93
N GLY A 48 5.20 -14.55 -11.82
CA GLY A 48 4.85 -15.94 -12.11
C GLY A 48 5.19 -16.94 -10.99
N VAL A 49 5.81 -16.47 -9.90
CA VAL A 49 5.98 -17.22 -8.64
C VAL A 49 4.71 -17.10 -7.80
N ALA A 50 4.36 -18.17 -7.07
CA ALA A 50 3.17 -18.20 -6.23
C ALA A 50 3.09 -16.97 -5.29
N SER A 51 1.99 -16.24 -5.37
CA SER A 51 1.75 -14.99 -4.65
C SER A 51 1.88 -15.18 -3.14
N VAL A 52 1.26 -16.22 -2.61
CA VAL A 52 1.36 -16.59 -1.20
C VAL A 52 2.38 -17.72 -1.06
N SER A 53 3.39 -17.50 -0.22
CA SER A 53 4.40 -18.53 0.08
C SER A 53 3.71 -19.75 0.71
N LYS A 54 4.18 -20.96 0.43
CA LYS A 54 3.73 -22.15 1.16
C LYS A 54 4.16 -22.02 2.62
N THR A 55 3.25 -21.57 3.47
CA THR A 55 3.45 -21.56 4.92
C THR A 55 2.70 -22.73 5.52
N GLY A 56 3.16 -23.23 6.67
CA GLY A 56 2.41 -24.17 7.50
C GLY A 56 1.23 -23.51 8.24
N ILE A 57 0.90 -22.25 7.93
CA ILE A 57 -0.08 -21.45 8.66
C ILE A 57 -1.37 -21.40 7.85
N GLU A 58 -2.41 -22.07 8.35
CA GLU A 58 -3.67 -22.26 7.63
C GLU A 58 -4.41 -20.93 7.34
N SER A 59 -4.32 -19.95 8.24
CA SER A 59 -4.92 -18.62 8.04
C SER A 59 -4.31 -17.83 6.87
N VAL A 60 -3.08 -18.14 6.48
CA VAL A 60 -2.44 -17.52 5.30
C VAL A 60 -2.95 -18.17 4.01
N LYS A 61 -3.41 -19.42 4.07
CA LYS A 61 -4.03 -20.08 2.91
C LYS A 61 -5.43 -19.52 2.62
N SER A 62 -6.20 -19.14 3.65
CA SER A 62 -7.55 -18.62 3.44
C SER A 62 -7.56 -17.28 2.70
N ILE A 63 -6.58 -16.40 2.97
CA ILE A 63 -6.44 -15.09 2.29
C ILE A 63 -5.95 -15.21 0.85
N ALA A 64 -5.39 -16.35 0.44
CA ALA A 64 -4.94 -16.56 -0.94
C ALA A 64 -6.08 -16.41 -1.96
N SER A 65 -7.32 -16.71 -1.55
CA SER A 65 -8.52 -16.60 -2.39
C SER A 65 -8.92 -15.17 -2.75
N ILE A 66 -8.52 -14.19 -1.93
CA ILE A 66 -8.83 -12.76 -2.13
C ILE A 66 -7.59 -11.98 -2.60
N PHE A 67 -6.47 -12.68 -2.84
CA PHE A 67 -5.28 -12.08 -3.44
C PHE A 67 -5.59 -11.57 -4.84
N HIS A 68 -5.16 -10.35 -5.14
CA HIS A 68 -5.19 -9.80 -6.49
C HIS A 68 -3.87 -9.11 -6.81
N VAL A 69 -3.54 -9.08 -8.10
CA VAL A 69 -2.36 -8.37 -8.59
C VAL A 69 -2.63 -6.87 -8.51
N VAL A 70 -1.76 -6.14 -7.82
CA VAL A 70 -1.84 -4.68 -7.73
C VAL A 70 -1.27 -4.09 -9.01
N ASN A 71 -2.08 -3.28 -9.70
CA ASN A 71 -1.58 -2.44 -10.78
C ASN A 71 -0.87 -1.23 -10.17
N GLN A 72 0.42 -1.07 -10.50
CA GLN A 72 1.29 -0.03 -9.97
C GLN A 72 0.80 1.38 -10.34
N GLU A 73 0.49 1.61 -11.62
CA GLU A 73 -0.01 2.90 -12.11
C GLU A 73 -1.32 3.28 -11.42
N TYR A 74 -2.20 2.29 -11.22
CA TYR A 74 -3.45 2.51 -10.49
C TYR A 74 -3.19 2.85 -9.01
N LEU A 75 -2.25 2.18 -8.36
CA LEU A 75 -1.88 2.43 -6.97
C LEU A 75 -1.33 3.86 -6.80
N THR A 76 -0.36 4.25 -7.63
CA THR A 76 0.30 5.56 -7.53
C THR A 76 -0.65 6.70 -7.92
N ALA A 77 -1.44 6.53 -8.99
CA ALA A 77 -2.48 7.50 -9.35
C ALA A 77 -3.56 7.64 -8.26
N THR A 78 -3.92 6.53 -7.61
CA THR A 78 -4.87 6.56 -6.49
C THR A 78 -4.27 7.24 -5.27
N ALA A 79 -3.01 6.97 -4.94
CA ALA A 79 -2.30 7.64 -3.84
C ALA A 79 -2.26 9.15 -4.06
N LEU A 80 -1.91 9.59 -5.27
CA LEU A 80 -1.90 11.00 -5.66
C LEU A 80 -3.27 11.66 -5.47
N ARG A 81 -4.35 10.99 -5.91
CA ARG A 81 -5.72 11.48 -5.70
C ARG A 81 -6.09 11.67 -4.22
N TYR A 82 -5.48 10.88 -3.33
CA TYR A 82 -5.65 11.02 -1.88
C TYR A 82 -4.58 11.91 -1.22
N GLY A 83 -3.85 12.69 -2.01
CA GLY A 83 -2.87 13.66 -1.53
C GLY A 83 -1.54 13.07 -1.09
N PHE A 84 -1.19 11.88 -1.58
CA PHE A 84 0.11 11.25 -1.36
C PHE A 84 0.93 11.27 -2.66
N GLU A 85 1.96 12.10 -2.71
CA GLU A 85 2.85 12.23 -3.85
C GLU A 85 4.02 11.26 -3.72
N GLU A 86 4.30 10.51 -4.79
CA GLU A 86 5.43 9.58 -4.81
C GLU A 86 6.76 10.35 -4.87
N VAL A 87 7.69 10.01 -3.98
CA VAL A 87 9.03 10.63 -3.93
C VAL A 87 10.16 9.62 -4.07
N GLY A 88 9.84 8.33 -4.17
CA GLY A 88 10.83 7.29 -4.39
C GLY A 88 10.23 5.90 -4.47
N VAL A 89 10.95 5.01 -5.15
CA VAL A 89 10.63 3.60 -5.28
C VAL A 89 11.91 2.79 -5.06
N GLU A 90 11.78 1.68 -4.33
CA GLU A 90 12.85 0.72 -4.09
C GLU A 90 12.44 -0.67 -4.58
N GLU A 91 13.34 -1.30 -5.31
CA GLU A 91 13.17 -2.63 -5.87
C GLU A 91 13.90 -3.68 -5.03
N ASN A 92 13.22 -4.77 -4.69
CA ASN A 92 13.77 -5.83 -3.84
C ASN A 92 13.53 -7.21 -4.44
N TYR A 93 14.61 -7.85 -4.91
CA TYR A 93 14.60 -9.24 -5.36
C TYR A 93 14.90 -10.18 -4.20
N LEU A 94 13.97 -11.09 -3.91
CA LEU A 94 14.12 -12.05 -2.83
C LEU A 94 14.72 -13.37 -3.35
N PRO A 95 15.49 -14.11 -2.53
CA PRO A 95 16.10 -15.38 -2.93
C PRO A 95 15.11 -16.46 -3.40
N ASN A 96 13.84 -16.33 -3.05
CA ASN A 96 12.76 -17.23 -3.46
C ASN A 96 12.11 -16.85 -4.81
N GLY A 97 12.69 -15.90 -5.55
CA GLY A 97 12.20 -15.44 -6.85
C GLY A 97 11.05 -14.43 -6.78
N LYS A 98 10.63 -14.03 -5.57
CA LYS A 98 9.67 -12.95 -5.41
C LYS A 98 10.33 -11.60 -5.63
N PHE A 99 9.55 -10.65 -6.12
CA PHE A 99 9.98 -9.30 -6.36
C PHE A 99 9.04 -8.33 -5.65
N LEU A 100 9.60 -7.43 -4.84
CA LEU A 100 8.85 -6.42 -4.10
C LEU A 100 9.18 -5.03 -4.61
N LEU A 101 8.17 -4.18 -4.65
CA LEU A 101 8.29 -2.75 -4.90
C LEU A 101 7.85 -2.00 -3.64
N THR A 102 8.72 -1.14 -3.12
CA THR A 102 8.43 -0.28 -1.99
C THR A 102 8.41 1.17 -2.42
N TYR A 103 7.23 1.76 -2.42
CA TYR A 103 7.00 3.17 -2.72
C TYR A 103 7.09 3.99 -1.45
N THR A 104 7.71 5.16 -1.57
CA THR A 104 7.70 6.21 -0.56
C THR A 104 6.85 7.36 -1.06
N PHE A 105 5.83 7.73 -0.29
CA PHE A 105 5.00 8.88 -0.55
C PHE A 105 5.10 9.91 0.58
N LEU A 106 4.98 11.18 0.21
CA LEU A 106 4.78 12.29 1.14
C LEU A 106 3.38 12.85 0.97
N LYS A 107 2.72 13.18 2.06
CA LYS A 107 1.45 13.89 1.99
C LYS A 107 1.69 15.31 1.50
N SER A 108 0.99 15.69 0.44
CA SER A 108 1.01 17.05 -0.10
C SER A 108 -0.11 17.86 0.54
N SER A 109 0.24 19.06 1.03
CA SER A 109 -0.71 20.04 1.57
C SER A 109 -1.56 20.71 0.47
N ALA A 110 -1.32 20.41 -0.80
CA ALA A 110 -1.99 21.06 -1.94
C ALA A 110 -3.36 20.48 -2.31
N VAL A 111 -3.85 19.44 -1.63
CA VAL A 111 -5.20 18.91 -1.90
C VAL A 111 -6.24 19.74 -1.14
N SER A 112 -6.72 20.78 -1.82
CA SER A 112 -7.90 21.57 -1.45
C SER A 112 -9.07 20.64 -1.15
N ARG A 113 -9.66 20.79 0.04
CA ARG A 113 -10.93 20.15 0.38
C ARG A 113 -12.03 20.88 -0.41
N GLU A 114 -12.52 20.28 -1.48
CA GLU A 114 -13.82 20.64 -2.05
C GLU A 114 -14.96 20.16 -1.15
#